data_AF-A0A843I9S4-F1
#
_entry.id   AF-A0A843I9S4-F1
#
_cell.length_a   1.000
_cell.length_b   1.000
_cell.length_c   1.000
_cell.angle_alpha   90.00
_cell.angle_beta   90.00
_cell.angle_gamma   90.00
#
_symmetry.space_group_name_H-M   'P 1'
#
loop_
_entity.id
_entity.type
_entity.pdbx_description
1 polymer ?
#
loop_
_entity_poly.entity_id
_entity_poly.type
_entity_poly.pdbx_seq_one_letter_code
_entity_poly.pdbx_strand_id
1 'polypeptide(L)'
;MKLDADQKVQEKHKNKKLKHEYKVNLNVLFGLIKLDMPDLLSDNPQEKKDAIKRILNTAQSNLVEKNRENNRNPNRTIKDPSNKFPPTQKRGE
;
A
#
# COMPACT_ATOMS: atom_id res chain seq x y z
N MET A 1 -3.08 7.62 -22.98
CA MET A 1 -1.76 7.82 -22.36
C MET A 1 -1.77 7.25 -20.95
N LYS A 2 -1.32 6.00 -20.78
CA LYS A 2 -1.19 5.30 -19.48
C LYS A 2 0.26 4.82 -19.32
N LEU A 3 1.24 5.64 -19.71
CA LEU A 3 2.66 5.45 -19.35
C LEU A 3 2.83 5.93 -17.89
N ASP A 4 2.18 5.26 -16.95
CA ASP A 4 2.55 4.01 -16.26
C ASP A 4 3.47 4.38 -15.09
N ALA A 5 2.86 4.80 -13.98
CA ALA A 5 3.59 5.13 -12.75
C ALA A 5 4.56 4.02 -12.34
N ASP A 6 4.23 2.78 -12.69
CA ASP A 6 5.09 1.60 -12.61
C ASP A 6 6.42 1.76 -13.37
N GLN A 7 6.41 2.26 -14.61
CA GLN A 7 7.64 2.50 -15.39
C GLN A 7 8.55 3.52 -14.70
N LYS A 8 8.00 4.61 -14.17
CA LYS A 8 8.78 5.61 -13.43
C LYS A 8 9.38 5.07 -12.14
N VAL A 9 8.64 4.20 -11.44
CA VAL A 9 9.17 3.49 -10.26
C VAL A 9 10.32 2.58 -10.70
N GLN A 10 10.15 1.79 -11.75
CA GLN A 10 11.23 0.93 -12.24
C GLN A 10 12.45 1.70 -12.71
N GLU A 11 12.29 2.83 -13.42
CA GLU A 11 13.39 3.69 -13.84
C GLU A 11 14.19 4.23 -12.65
N LYS A 12 13.52 4.72 -11.60
CA LYS A 12 14.19 5.20 -10.37
C LYS A 12 15.01 4.09 -9.68
N HIS A 13 14.59 2.85 -9.83
CA HIS A 13 15.21 1.70 -9.18
C HIS A 13 16.06 0.85 -10.12
N LYS A 14 16.22 1.25 -11.38
CA LYS A 14 16.95 0.52 -12.43
C LYS A 14 18.41 0.23 -12.04
N ASN A 15 19.02 1.14 -11.29
CA ASN A 15 20.41 1.00 -10.82
C ASN A 15 20.54 0.14 -9.56
N LYS A 16 19.44 -0.27 -8.92
CA LYS A 16 19.46 -1.01 -7.65
C LYS A 16 19.54 -2.54 -7.81
N LYS A 17 19.72 -3.07 -9.03
CA LYS A 17 19.76 -4.53 -9.33
C LYS A 17 18.70 -5.32 -8.55
N LEU A 18 17.47 -4.80 -8.53
CA LEU A 18 16.39 -5.44 -7.78
C LEU A 18 15.99 -6.76 -8.45
N LYS A 19 15.73 -7.79 -7.65
CA LYS A 19 15.38 -9.14 -8.12
C LYS A 19 13.99 -9.22 -8.76
N HIS A 20 13.10 -8.29 -8.42
CA HIS A 20 11.68 -8.31 -8.78
C HIS A 20 11.22 -6.95 -9.32
N GLU A 21 10.08 -6.95 -10.01
CA GLU A 21 9.38 -5.72 -10.36
C GLU A 21 8.58 -5.20 -9.17
N TYR A 22 8.61 -3.89 -8.94
CA TYR A 22 7.94 -3.24 -7.82
C TYR A 22 6.86 -2.27 -8.29
N LYS A 23 5.79 -2.16 -7.50
CA LYS A 23 4.68 -1.22 -7.67
C LYS A 23 4.39 -0.52 -6.34
N VAL A 24 3.65 0.58 -6.40
CA VAL A 24 3.24 1.33 -5.18
C VAL A 24 2.29 0.48 -4.33
N ASN A 25 2.47 0.50 -3.02
CA ASN A 25 1.54 -0.12 -2.08
C ASN A 25 0.26 0.72 -1.94
N LEU A 26 -0.75 0.42 -2.76
CA LEU A 26 -2.01 1.16 -2.79
C LEU A 26 -2.74 1.16 -1.45
N ASN A 27 -2.66 0.08 -0.66
CA ASN A 27 -3.35 0.00 0.63
C ASN A 27 -2.80 1.01 1.63
N VAL A 28 -1.47 1.11 1.70
CA VAL A 28 -0.82 2.12 2.55
C VAL A 28 -1.12 3.52 2.03
N LEU A 29 -1.09 3.70 0.70
CA LEU A 29 -1.37 5.00 0.08
C LEU A 29 -2.79 5.50 0.39
N PHE A 30 -3.81 4.65 0.23
CA PHE A 30 -5.18 4.99 0.57
C PHE A 30 -5.36 5.29 2.06
N GLY A 31 -4.67 4.55 2.93
CA GLY A 31 -4.65 4.84 4.36
C GLY A 31 -4.08 6.22 4.66
N LEU A 32 -2.93 6.56 4.05
CA LEU A 32 -2.30 7.87 4.23
C LEU A 32 -3.18 9.01 3.72
N ILE A 33 -3.75 8.87 2.51
CA ILE A 33 -4.64 9.89 1.94
C ILE A 33 -5.80 10.16 2.91
N LYS A 34 -6.42 9.11 3.47
CA LYS A 34 -7.50 9.27 4.44
C LYS A 34 -7.06 10.02 5.71
N LEU A 35 -5.85 9.75 6.20
CA LEU A 35 -5.30 10.42 7.38
C LEU A 35 -4.96 11.88 7.11
N ASP A 36 -4.39 12.17 5.95
CA ASP A 36 -3.96 13.51 5.53
C ASP A 36 -5.10 14.35 4.90
N MET A 37 -6.32 13.81 4.75
CA MET A 37 -7.44 14.55 4.13
C MET A 37 -7.74 15.90 4.79
N PRO A 38 -7.70 16.07 6.13
CA PRO A 38 -7.90 17.37 6.74
C PRO A 38 -6.88 18.41 6.23
N ASP A 39 -5.60 18.05 6.19
CA ASP A 39 -4.53 18.93 5.73
C ASP A 39 -4.62 19.19 4.21
N LEU A 40 -5.08 18.21 3.42
CA LEU A 40 -5.34 18.38 1.99
C LEU A 40 -6.50 19.34 1.71
N LEU A 41 -7.48 19.40 2.61
CA LEU A 41 -8.65 20.25 2.50
C LEU A 41 -8.51 21.58 3.25
N SER A 42 -7.43 21.77 4.02
CA SER A 42 -7.15 23.00 4.76
C SER A 42 -7.16 24.23 3.85
N ASP A 43 -7.42 25.43 4.37
CA ASP A 43 -7.24 26.65 3.56
C ASP A 43 -5.78 27.11 3.50
N ASN A 44 -4.92 26.54 4.37
CA ASN A 44 -3.50 26.85 4.42
C ASN A 44 -2.74 26.16 3.26
N PRO A 45 -2.11 26.92 2.33
CA PRO A 45 -1.37 26.34 1.22
C PRO A 45 -0.15 25.51 1.65
N GLN A 46 0.42 25.82 2.81
CA GLN A 46 1.60 25.12 3.32
C GLN A 46 1.24 23.72 3.81
N GLU A 47 0.15 23.60 4.56
CA GLU A 47 -0.38 22.30 5.03
C GLU A 47 -0.72 21.37 3.87
N LYS A 48 -1.35 21.89 2.81
CA LYS A 48 -1.59 21.10 1.58
C LYS A 48 -0.31 20.59 0.96
N LYS A 49 0.68 21.46 0.81
CA LYS A 49 1.98 21.08 0.20
C LYS A 49 2.67 20.02 1.03
N ASP A 50 2.64 20.15 2.35
CA ASP A 50 3.27 19.20 3.26
C ASP A 50 2.55 17.84 3.24
N ALA A 51 1.22 17.83 3.23
CA ALA A 51 0.42 16.62 3.05
C ALA A 51 0.73 15.90 1.72
N ILE A 52 0.73 16.63 0.60
CA ILE A 52 1.07 16.08 -0.72
C ILE A 52 2.49 15.50 -0.70
N LYS A 53 3.46 16.20 -0.08
CA LYS A 53 4.84 15.73 0.02
C LYS A 53 4.95 14.45 0.85
N ARG A 54 4.23 14.34 1.97
CA ARG A 54 4.17 13.11 2.79
C ARG A 54 3.60 11.93 2.00
N ILE A 55 2.49 12.14 1.28
CA ILE A 55 1.85 11.12 0.45
C ILE A 55 2.80 10.64 -0.66
N LEU A 56 3.43 11.57 -1.38
CA LEU A 56 4.36 11.24 -2.46
C LEU A 56 5.61 10.52 -1.96
N ASN A 57 6.20 10.96 -0.85
CA ASN A 57 7.36 10.30 -0.27
C ASN A 57 7.04 8.86 0.18
N THR A 58 5.87 8.66 0.77
CA THR A 58 5.40 7.32 1.15
C THR A 58 5.15 6.44 -0.07
N ALA A 59 4.51 6.98 -1.11
CA ALA A 59 4.27 6.25 -2.36
C ALA A 59 5.58 5.78 -3.02
N GLN A 60 6.65 6.57 -2.93
CA GLN A 60 7.95 6.26 -3.52
C GLN A 60 8.79 5.29 -2.69
N SER A 61 8.60 5.25 -1.37
CA SER A 61 9.39 4.41 -0.46
C SER A 61 8.70 3.10 -0.11
N ASN A 62 7.37 3.07 -0.05
CA ASN A 62 6.58 1.90 0.29
C ASN A 62 6.12 1.16 -0.97
N LEU A 63 7.05 0.39 -1.53
CA LEU A 63 6.83 -0.42 -2.72
C LEU A 63 6.59 -1.88 -2.36
N VAL A 64 5.78 -2.56 -3.17
CA VAL A 64 5.49 -4.00 -3.07
C VAL A 64 5.78 -4.67 -4.40
N GLU A 65 6.18 -5.94 -4.36
CA GLU A 65 6.43 -6.71 -5.57
C GLU A 65 5.14 -6.86 -6.40
N LYS A 66 5.25 -6.61 -7.72
CA LYS A 66 4.10 -6.55 -8.64
C LYS A 66 3.34 -7.87 -8.68
N ASN A 67 4.08 -8.98 -8.73
CA ASN A 67 3.61 -10.35 -8.83
C ASN A 67 3.80 -11.13 -7.51
N ARG A 68 3.72 -10.46 -6.36
CA ARG A 68 3.83 -11.15 -5.07
C ARG A 68 2.70 -12.17 -4.94
N GLU A 69 3.02 -13.45 -5.08
CA GLU A 69 2.10 -14.52 -4.74
C GLU A 69 1.86 -14.47 -3.24
N ASN A 70 0.59 -14.30 -2.85
CA ASN A 70 0.18 -14.48 -1.47
C ASN A 70 0.22 -15.99 -1.17
N ASN A 71 1.41 -16.52 -0.88
CA ASN A 71 1.57 -17.81 -0.21
C ASN A 71 1.10 -17.68 1.25
N ARG A 72 -0.18 -17.34 1.43
CA ARG A 72 -0.86 -17.51 2.71
C ARG A 72 -0.98 -19.01 2.88
N ASN A 73 -0.26 -19.54 3.86
CA ASN A 73 -0.30 -20.95 4.19
C ASN A 73 -1.79 -21.39 4.32
N PRO A 74 -2.31 -22.23 3.40
CA PRO A 74 -3.74 -22.58 3.38
C PRO A 74 -4.17 -23.32 4.65
N ASN A 75 -3.21 -23.85 5.42
CA ASN A 75 -3.46 -24.49 6.70
C ASN A 75 -3.80 -23.51 7.84
N ARG A 76 -3.62 -22.19 7.68
CA ARG A 76 -4.11 -21.20 8.68
C ARG A 76 -5.64 -21.10 8.76
N THR A 77 -6.34 -21.72 7.81
CA THR A 77 -7.81 -21.82 7.77
C THR A 77 -8.34 -23.05 8.49
N ILE A 78 -7.47 -23.98 8.91
CA ILE A 78 -7.90 -25.10 9.74
C ILE A 78 -8.25 -24.50 11.11
N LYS A 79 -9.55 -24.52 11.43
CA LYS A 79 -10.06 -24.17 12.76
C LYS A 79 -9.40 -25.10 13.76
N ASP A 80 -8.32 -24.66 14.39
CA ASP A 80 -7.79 -25.36 15.54
C ASP A 80 -8.85 -25.26 16.66
N PRO A 81 -9.42 -26.39 17.11
CA PRO A 81 -10.46 -26.40 18.13
C PRO A 81 -9.98 -25.83 19.48
N SER A 82 -8.67 -25.63 19.67
CA SER A 82 -8.08 -24.99 20.86
C SER A 82 -7.97 -23.46 20.75
N ASN A 83 -8.27 -22.86 19.60
CA ASN A 83 -8.07 -21.44 19.38
C ASN A 83 -9.12 -20.60 20.12
N LYS A 84 -8.70 -19.92 21.19
CA LYS A 84 -9.55 -19.04 22.04
C LYS A 84 -10.23 -17.89 21.30
N PHE A 85 -9.78 -17.57 20.08
CA PHE A 85 -10.33 -16.50 19.25
C PHE A 85 -10.62 -17.02 17.84
N PRO A 86 -11.81 -17.58 17.59
CA PRO A 86 -12.20 -18.01 16.25
C PRO A 86 -12.24 -16.78 15.31
N PRO A 87 -11.89 -16.95 14.02
CA PRO A 87 -12.06 -15.88 13.05
C PRO A 87 -13.53 -15.44 13.01
N THR A 88 -13.76 -14.15 13.20
CA THR A 88 -15.10 -13.55 13.25
C THR A 88 -15.88 -13.94 12.00
N GLN A 89 -17.08 -14.50 12.20
CA GLN A 89 -18.00 -14.79 11.11
C GLN A 89 -18.25 -13.50 10.32
N LYS A 90 -18.12 -13.57 8.99
CA LYS A 90 -18.61 -12.51 8.11
C LYS A 90 -20.10 -12.31 8.44
N ARG A 91 -20.51 -11.09 8.81
CA ARG A 91 -21.93 -10.73 8.82
C ARG A 91 -22.45 -10.92 7.40
N GLY A 92 -23.57 -11.64 7.30
CA GLY A 92 -24.04 -12.29 6.08
C GLY A 92 -24.41 -11.36 4.93
N GLU A 93 -24.43 -12.00 3.76
CA GLU A 93 -25.42 -11.81 2.69
C GLU A 93 -26.13 -13.15 2.50
#